data_AF-A0A433TUT2-F1
#
_entry.id   AF-A0A433TUT2-F1
#
_cell.length_a   1.000
_cell.length_b   1.000
_cell.length_c   1.000
_cell.angle_alpha   90.00
_cell.angle_beta   90.00
_cell.angle_gamma   90.00
#
_symmetry.space_group_name_H-M   'P 1'
#
loop_
_entity.id
_entity.type
_entity.pdbx_description
1 polymer ?
#
loop_
_entity_poly.entity_id
_entity_poly.type
_entity_poly.pdbx_seq_one_letter_code
_entity_poly.pdbx_strand_id
1 'polypeptide(L)'
;MMLKFVLAVSLVASAYCASLHNLFDAFAGADGFMDSTEFADFWFQFDMDGDGIVSKLEFDSGWNQADFRDKEHAPFFFLEMDRVPDEQLTREDFQHMYNIFESDGDGRLTYQEFRNTFDALFKVD
;
A
#
# COMPACT_ATOMS: atom_id res chain seq x y z
N MET A 1 -19.70 -0.77 -19.14
CA MET A 1 -18.34 -0.78 -19.74
C MET A 1 -17.49 0.03 -18.78
N MET A 2 -16.55 -0.51 -18.00
CA MET A 2 -15.56 -1.53 -18.35
C MET A 2 -15.33 -2.53 -17.21
N LEU A 3 -15.11 -3.76 -17.63
CA LEU A 3 -14.57 -4.87 -16.88
C LEU A 3 -13.13 -4.53 -16.44
N LYS A 4 -12.92 -4.19 -15.16
CA LYS A 4 -11.60 -4.20 -14.49
C LYS A 4 -11.43 -5.40 -13.54
N PHE A 5 -12.35 -6.37 -13.58
CA PHE A 5 -12.39 -7.49 -12.64
C PHE A 5 -11.45 -8.68 -12.93
N VAL A 6 -10.55 -8.59 -13.93
CA VAL A 6 -9.78 -9.77 -14.38
C VAL A 6 -8.26 -9.68 -14.15
N LEU A 7 -7.69 -8.52 -13.82
CA LEU A 7 -6.24 -8.42 -13.54
C LEU A 7 -5.89 -8.37 -12.04
N ALA A 8 -6.77 -7.86 -11.18
CA ALA A 8 -6.52 -7.89 -9.74
C ALA A 8 -6.62 -9.32 -9.18
N VAL A 9 -7.60 -10.12 -9.61
CA VAL A 9 -7.85 -11.45 -9.05
C VAL A 9 -6.74 -12.47 -9.37
N SER A 10 -6.00 -12.31 -10.48
CA SER A 10 -4.90 -13.23 -10.85
C SER A 10 -3.58 -12.92 -10.13
N LEU A 11 -3.31 -11.66 -9.77
CA LEU A 11 -2.20 -11.29 -8.88
C LEU A 11 -2.52 -11.56 -7.41
N VAL A 12 -3.78 -11.37 -7.01
CA VAL A 12 -4.26 -11.63 -5.65
C VAL A 12 -4.13 -13.12 -5.28
N ALA A 13 -4.30 -14.05 -6.23
CA ALA A 13 -4.10 -15.49 -5.96
C ALA A 13 -2.63 -15.90 -5.64
N SER A 14 -1.62 -15.13 -6.05
CA SER A 14 -0.22 -15.35 -5.64
C SER A 14 0.29 -14.38 -4.56
N ALA A 15 -0.45 -13.30 -4.29
CA ALA A 15 -0.11 -12.31 -3.27
C ALA A 15 -0.34 -12.79 -1.84
N TYR A 16 -1.20 -13.80 -1.61
CA TYR A 16 -1.49 -14.34 -0.26
C TYR A 16 -0.30 -15.00 0.45
N CYS A 17 0.88 -15.07 -0.19
CA CYS A 17 2.16 -15.49 0.42
C CYS A 17 3.34 -14.73 -0.21
N ALA A 18 3.10 -13.53 -0.75
CA ALA A 18 4.15 -12.72 -1.33
C ALA A 18 4.87 -11.95 -0.21
N SER A 19 6.18 -12.16 -0.07
CA SER A 19 6.98 -11.34 0.84
C SER A 19 6.85 -9.87 0.47
N LEU A 20 7.07 -8.95 1.42
CA LEU A 20 7.07 -7.51 1.18
C LEU A 20 7.95 -7.10 -0.03
N HIS A 21 9.05 -7.83 -0.26
CA HIS A 21 9.91 -7.68 -1.44
C HIS A 21 9.21 -8.03 -2.76
N ASN A 22 8.49 -9.15 -2.80
CA ASN A 22 7.77 -9.59 -3.99
C ASN A 22 6.64 -8.62 -4.36
N LEU A 23 5.96 -8.07 -3.35
CA LEU A 23 4.96 -7.03 -3.57
C LEU A 23 5.65 -5.76 -4.09
N PHE A 24 6.76 -5.35 -3.49
CA PHE A 24 7.51 -4.20 -3.98
C PHE A 24 7.88 -4.36 -5.47
N ASP A 25 8.50 -5.48 -5.84
CA ASP A 25 8.91 -5.75 -7.22
C ASP A 25 7.73 -5.81 -8.19
N ALA A 26 6.55 -6.29 -7.74
CA ALA A 26 5.37 -6.38 -8.58
C ALA A 26 4.85 -5.00 -9.02
N PHE A 27 5.01 -3.98 -8.17
CA PHE A 27 4.56 -2.61 -8.45
C PHE A 27 5.69 -1.74 -9.03
N ALA A 28 6.94 -1.93 -8.62
CA ALA A 28 8.11 -1.25 -9.21
C ALA A 28 8.39 -1.72 -10.65
N GLY A 29 7.96 -2.93 -11.01
CA GLY A 29 8.08 -3.42 -12.38
C GLY A 29 9.53 -3.57 -12.84
N ALA A 30 9.84 -3.03 -14.02
CA ALA A 30 11.09 -3.34 -14.72
C ALA A 30 12.27 -2.42 -14.36
N ASP A 31 12.01 -1.23 -13.84
CA ASP A 31 13.07 -0.29 -13.47
C ASP A 31 13.59 -0.49 -12.04
N GLY A 32 12.82 -1.20 -11.21
CA GLY A 32 13.18 -1.58 -9.84
C GLY A 32 13.00 -0.47 -8.81
N PHE A 33 12.28 0.61 -9.17
CA PHE A 33 11.91 1.70 -8.28
C PHE A 33 10.39 1.88 -8.32
N MET A 34 9.80 2.42 -7.25
CA MET A 34 8.43 2.92 -7.34
C MET A 34 8.45 4.42 -7.51
N ASP A 35 7.70 4.91 -8.50
CA ASP A 35 7.27 6.31 -8.50
C ASP A 35 6.04 6.51 -7.59
N SER A 36 5.59 7.76 -7.47
CA SER A 36 4.44 8.10 -6.62
C SER A 36 3.12 7.49 -7.10
N THR A 37 3.00 7.18 -8.40
CA THR A 37 1.82 6.52 -8.97
C THR A 37 1.83 5.05 -8.61
N GLU A 38 2.95 4.36 -8.82
CA GLU A 38 3.11 2.94 -8.49
C GLU A 38 2.96 2.69 -6.98
N PHE A 39 3.50 3.60 -6.16
CA PHE A 39 3.30 3.56 -4.72
C PHE A 39 1.83 3.76 -4.30
N ALA A 40 1.11 4.67 -4.95
CA ALA A 40 -0.33 4.83 -4.68
C ALA A 40 -1.11 3.58 -5.11
N ASP A 41 -0.76 3.00 -6.26
CA ASP A 41 -1.39 1.78 -6.77
C ASP A 41 -1.14 0.57 -5.84
N PHE A 42 0.02 0.53 -5.16
CA PHE A 42 0.28 -0.43 -4.08
C PHE A 42 -0.79 -0.33 -2.98
N TRP A 43 -1.19 0.86 -2.55
CA TRP A 43 -2.22 1.01 -1.51
C TRP A 43 -3.63 0.83 -2.05
N PHE A 44 -3.90 1.24 -3.29
CA PHE A 44 -5.19 1.00 -3.94
C PHE A 44 -5.51 -0.47 -4.19
N GLN A 45 -4.59 -1.41 -3.97
CA GLN A 45 -4.95 -2.84 -3.93
C GLN A 45 -5.98 -3.17 -2.83
N PHE A 46 -6.10 -2.31 -1.82
CA PHE A 46 -7.08 -2.41 -0.75
C PHE A 46 -8.46 -1.87 -1.15
N ASP A 47 -8.56 -0.98 -2.14
CA ASP A 47 -9.84 -0.47 -2.69
C ASP A 47 -10.54 -1.62 -3.44
N MET A 48 -11.47 -2.29 -2.74
CA MET A 48 -12.09 -3.53 -3.21
C MET A 48 -13.30 -3.25 -4.10
N ASP A 49 -14.00 -2.15 -3.86
CA ASP A 49 -15.19 -1.78 -4.64
C ASP A 49 -14.87 -0.85 -5.82
N GLY A 50 -13.68 -0.27 -5.85
CA GLY A 50 -13.13 0.51 -6.95
C GLY A 50 -13.66 1.94 -7.01
N ASP A 51 -14.11 2.49 -5.87
CA ASP A 51 -14.62 3.86 -5.79
C ASP A 51 -13.49 4.93 -5.73
N GLY A 52 -12.23 4.50 -5.64
CA GLY A 52 -11.06 5.36 -5.57
C GLY A 52 -10.70 5.82 -4.15
N ILE A 53 -11.32 5.21 -3.14
CA ILE A 53 -11.06 5.43 -1.72
C ILE A 53 -10.71 4.07 -1.11
N VAL A 54 -9.71 4.04 -0.24
CA VAL A 54 -9.53 2.89 0.65
C VAL A 54 -10.21 3.21 1.97
N SER A 55 -11.39 2.62 2.17
CA SER A 55 -12.12 2.75 3.43
C SER A 55 -11.43 1.99 4.56
N LYS A 56 -11.75 2.33 5.81
CA LYS A 56 -11.24 1.59 6.97
C LYS A 56 -11.57 0.10 6.91
N LEU A 57 -12.79 -0.26 6.49
CA LEU A 57 -13.21 -1.66 6.37
C LEU A 57 -12.37 -2.42 5.35
N GLU A 58 -12.07 -1.77 4.22
CA GLU A 58 -11.24 -2.33 3.16
C GLU A 58 -9.79 -2.51 3.60
N PHE A 59 -9.22 -1.49 4.24
CA PHE A 59 -7.89 -1.56 4.83
C PHE A 59 -7.79 -2.68 5.85
N ASP A 60 -8.68 -2.72 6.85
CA ASP A 60 -8.68 -3.74 7.91
C ASP A 60 -8.86 -5.14 7.33
N SER A 61 -9.79 -5.30 6.36
CA SER A 61 -10.06 -6.60 5.73
C SER A 61 -8.86 -7.07 4.92
N GLY A 62 -8.26 -6.19 4.13
CA GLY A 62 -7.11 -6.54 3.31
C GLY A 62 -5.85 -6.75 4.12
N TRP A 63 -5.60 -5.96 5.18
CA TRP A 63 -4.45 -6.15 6.07
C TRP A 63 -4.50 -7.49 6.80
N ASN A 64 -5.69 -7.88 7.27
CA ASN A 64 -5.89 -9.19 7.91
C ASN A 64 -5.72 -10.37 6.94
N GLN A 65 -6.08 -10.15 5.68
CA GLN A 65 -5.95 -11.13 4.60
C GLN A 65 -4.52 -11.23 4.06
N ALA A 66 -3.78 -10.12 4.06
CA ALA A 66 -2.37 -10.09 3.72
C ALA A 66 -1.55 -10.84 4.79
N ASP A 67 -0.37 -11.33 4.40
CA ASP A 67 0.61 -11.88 5.34
C ASP A 67 1.45 -10.76 5.98
N PHE A 68 0.81 -9.64 6.30
CA PHE A 68 1.42 -8.54 7.03
C PHE A 68 1.43 -8.84 8.53
N ARG A 69 2.46 -8.34 9.19
CA ARG A 69 2.62 -8.42 10.65
C ARG A 69 1.63 -7.49 11.37
N ASP A 70 1.58 -7.63 12.69
CA ASP A 70 0.89 -6.70 13.60
C ASP A 70 -0.57 -6.43 13.22
N LYS A 71 -1.28 -7.47 12.79
CA LYS A 71 -2.69 -7.44 12.36
C LYS A 71 -3.63 -6.80 13.38
N GLU A 72 -3.32 -6.97 14.66
CA GLU A 72 -4.09 -6.39 15.78
C GLU A 72 -4.07 -4.85 15.78
N HIS A 73 -3.06 -4.24 15.16
CA HIS A 73 -2.86 -2.79 15.10
C HIS A 73 -3.25 -2.17 13.74
N ALA A 74 -3.80 -2.94 12.80
CA ALA A 74 -4.25 -2.42 11.50
C ALA A 74 -5.14 -1.16 11.61
N PRO A 75 -6.10 -1.06 12.56
CA PRO A 75 -6.90 0.15 12.72
C PRO A 75 -6.07 1.38 13.12
N PHE A 76 -4.95 1.20 13.82
CA PHE A 76 -4.05 2.29 14.19
C PHE A 76 -3.23 2.75 12.97
N PHE A 77 -2.74 1.80 12.17
CA PHE A 77 -2.01 2.12 10.94
C PHE A 77 -2.85 2.91 9.95
N PHE A 78 -4.13 2.56 9.81
CA PHE A 78 -5.07 3.34 9.00
C PHE A 78 -5.12 4.81 9.44
N LEU A 79 -5.24 5.07 10.75
CA LEU A 79 -5.32 6.43 11.29
C LEU A 79 -4.01 7.22 11.11
N GLU A 80 -2.86 6.55 11.15
CA GLU A 80 -1.56 7.20 10.88
C GLU A 80 -1.41 7.57 9.39
N MET A 81 -2.06 6.83 8.49
CA MET A 81 -2.08 7.12 7.06
C MET A 81 -3.10 8.21 6.70
N ASP A 82 -4.21 8.31 7.45
CA ASP A 82 -5.34 9.21 7.24
C ASP A 82 -4.99 10.66 7.63
N ARG A 83 -4.25 11.35 6.76
CA ARG A 83 -3.71 12.68 7.05
C ARG A 83 -4.82 13.71 7.27
N VAL A 84 -5.86 13.65 6.44
CA VAL A 84 -7.09 14.41 6.64
C VAL A 84 -8.04 13.47 7.36
N PRO A 85 -8.32 13.66 8.66
CA PRO A 85 -9.05 12.66 9.45
C PRO A 85 -10.53 12.63 9.08
N ASP A 86 -10.83 12.02 7.93
CA ASP A 86 -12.16 11.85 7.36
C ASP A 86 -12.49 10.38 7.06
N GLU A 87 -11.63 9.47 7.52
CA GLU A 87 -11.75 8.03 7.39
C GLU A 87 -11.72 7.52 5.95
N GLN A 88 -11.03 8.24 5.05
CA GLN A 88 -10.86 7.88 3.65
C GLN A 88 -9.41 8.06 3.24
N LEU A 89 -8.72 6.96 2.95
CA LEU A 89 -7.38 7.07 2.37
C LEU A 89 -7.51 7.30 0.86
N THR A 90 -7.05 8.47 0.41
CA THR A 90 -7.09 8.87 -0.99
C THR A 90 -5.70 8.94 -1.60
N ARG A 91 -5.64 9.31 -2.89
CA ARG A 91 -4.38 9.54 -3.60
C ARG A 91 -3.54 10.64 -2.93
N GLU A 92 -4.17 11.64 -2.32
CA GLU A 92 -3.51 12.71 -1.60
C GLU A 92 -2.79 12.19 -0.34
N ASP A 93 -3.38 11.25 0.39
CA ASP A 93 -2.73 10.59 1.54
C ASP A 93 -1.55 9.74 1.08
N PHE A 94 -1.72 8.95 0.03
CA PHE A 94 -0.64 8.13 -0.52
C PHE A 94 0.50 8.98 -1.10
N GLN A 95 0.20 10.12 -1.70
CA GLN A 95 1.23 11.07 -2.13
C GLN A 95 2.00 11.65 -0.93
N HIS A 96 1.32 11.92 0.18
CA HIS A 96 1.99 12.37 1.39
C HIS A 96 2.89 11.28 1.97
N MET A 97 2.39 10.06 2.05
CA MET A 97 3.16 8.89 2.48
C MET A 97 4.36 8.61 1.58
N TYR A 98 4.21 8.73 0.26
CA TYR A 98 5.31 8.59 -0.68
C TYR A 98 6.46 9.51 -0.32
N ASN A 99 6.18 10.77 0.00
CA ASN A 99 7.21 11.74 0.40
C ASN A 99 7.86 11.44 1.77
N ILE A 100 7.24 10.59 2.60
CA ILE A 100 7.82 10.10 3.86
C ILE A 100 8.70 8.87 3.59
N PHE A 101 8.27 8.03 2.66
CA PHE A 101 8.98 6.83 2.25
C PHE A 101 10.22 7.15 1.42
N GLU A 102 10.09 8.02 0.42
CA GLU A 102 11.15 8.48 -0.47
C GLU A 102 11.91 9.61 0.23
N SER A 103 13.04 9.22 0.84
CA SER A 103 13.68 10.01 1.89
C SER A 103 14.77 10.95 1.37
N ASP A 104 15.30 10.67 0.17
CA ASP A 104 16.41 11.41 -0.41
C ASP A 104 15.97 12.46 -1.45
N GLY A 105 14.70 12.41 -1.86
CA GLY A 105 14.03 13.37 -2.74
C GLY A 105 14.34 13.18 -4.21
N ASP A 106 14.87 12.02 -4.64
CA ASP A 106 15.24 11.77 -6.03
C ASP A 106 14.06 11.36 -6.93
N GLY A 107 12.88 11.17 -6.34
CA GLY A 107 11.67 10.76 -7.04
C GLY A 107 11.62 9.28 -7.40
N ARG A 108 12.46 8.43 -6.79
CA ARG A 108 12.54 6.99 -7.01
C ARG A 108 12.61 6.26 -5.68
N LEU A 109 11.47 5.75 -5.22
CA LEU A 109 11.44 4.98 -3.99
C LEU A 109 12.14 3.63 -4.19
N THR A 110 13.23 3.41 -3.46
CA THR A 110 13.96 2.14 -3.46
C THR A 110 13.33 1.11 -2.51
N TYR A 111 13.58 -0.19 -2.72
CA TYR A 111 13.13 -1.21 -1.77
C TYR A 111 13.71 -1.00 -0.36
N GLN A 112 14.93 -0.49 -0.27
CA GLN A 112 15.57 -0.25 1.04
C GLN A 112 14.84 0.84 1.82
N GLU A 113 14.54 1.96 1.18
CA GLU A 113 13.74 3.03 1.78
C GLU A 113 12.34 2.55 2.14
N PHE A 114 11.68 1.86 1.19
CA PHE A 114 10.36 1.29 1.42
C PHE A 114 10.35 0.39 2.65
N ARG A 115 11.26 -0.59 2.72
CA ARG A 115 11.35 -1.52 3.84
C ARG A 115 11.61 -0.80 5.16
N ASN A 116 12.58 0.13 5.19
CA ASN A 116 12.95 0.82 6.42
C ASN A 116 11.78 1.63 6.99
N THR A 117 11.09 2.38 6.14
CA THR A 117 9.95 3.20 6.57
C THR A 117 8.73 2.33 6.89
N PHE A 118 8.47 1.26 6.13
CA PHE A 118 7.42 0.29 6.43
C PHE A 118 7.66 -0.41 7.78
N ASP A 119 8.91 -0.76 8.09
CA ASP A 119 9.33 -1.30 9.40
C ASP A 119 9.18 -0.28 10.54
N ALA A 120 9.35 1.00 10.28
CA ALA A 120 9.20 2.05 11.30
C ALA A 120 7.73 2.41 11.59
N LEU A 121 6.86 2.41 10.56
CA LEU A 121 5.46 2.84 10.70
C LEU A 121 4.52 1.69 11.05
N PHE A 122 4.77 0.49 10.51
CA PHE A 122 3.86 -0.65 10.58
C PHE A 122 4.46 -1.80 11.37
N LYS A 123 5.13 -1.46 12.47
CA LYS A 123 5.61 -2.40 13.46
C LYS A 123 5.39 -1.82 14.85
N VAL A 124 4.72 -2.57 15.71
CA VAL A 124 4.57 -2.23 17.12
C VAL A 124 5.40 -3.24 17.93
N ASP A 125 6.39 -2.75 18.68
CA ASP A 125 7.28 -3.57 19.52
C ASP A 125 6.61 -4.09 20.80
#